data_AF-A0A1H5HP32-F1
#
_entry.id   AF-A0A1H5HP32-F1
#
_cell.length_a   1.000
_cell.length_b   1.000
_cell.length_c   1.000
_cell.angle_alpha   90.00
_cell.angle_beta   90.00
_cell.angle_gamma   90.00
#
_symmetry.space_group_name_H-M   'P 1'
#
loop_
_entity.id
_entity.type
_entity.pdbx_description
1 polymer ?
#
loop_
_entity_poly.entity_id
_entity_poly.type
_entity_poly.pdbx_seq_one_letter_code
_entity_poly.pdbx_strand_id
1 'polypeptide(L)'
;MKNIGRVTPATALVLESLLSAERVWGLQIVKEAGKKPGTIYPILERLESSGWIDGEWDTEEARKGPRRRYYRLVPGARPLALAYVKTQRAKDTKTAPRPAAALRTNSWAQV
;
A
#
# COMPACT_ATOMS: atom_id res chain seq x y z
N MET A 1 -12.63 16.58 -1.03
CA MET A 1 -11.56 15.69 -0.50
C MET A 1 -10.73 16.44 0.53
N LYS A 2 -10.42 15.81 1.66
CA LYS A 2 -9.59 16.41 2.72
C LYS A 2 -8.15 15.89 2.65
N ASN A 3 -7.23 16.63 3.25
CA ASN A 3 -5.84 16.19 3.42
C ASN A 3 -5.79 15.03 4.43
N ILE A 4 -5.11 13.94 4.07
CA ILE A 4 -5.04 12.68 4.84
C ILE A 4 -4.04 12.73 6.01
N GLY A 5 -3.55 13.92 6.38
CA GLY A 5 -2.69 14.14 7.54
C GLY A 5 -1.38 13.36 7.42
N ARG A 6 -1.06 12.53 8.43
CA ARG A 6 0.16 11.72 8.43
C ARG A 6 0.10 10.62 7.37
N VAL A 7 0.94 10.78 6.36
CA VAL A 7 1.15 9.82 5.29
C VAL A 7 2.38 8.96 5.59
N THR A 8 2.23 7.63 5.47
CA THR A 8 3.25 6.63 5.83
C THR A 8 3.55 5.69 4.66
N PRO A 9 4.68 4.97 4.65
CA PRO A 9 4.95 3.96 3.61
C PRO A 9 3.84 2.91 3.49
N ALA A 10 3.21 2.52 4.60
CA ALA A 10 2.05 1.61 4.58
C ALA A 10 0.84 2.22 3.85
N THR A 11 0.67 3.55 3.88
CA THR A 11 -0.38 4.23 3.12
C THR A 11 -0.13 4.11 1.62
N ALA A 12 1.14 4.13 1.17
CA ALA A 12 1.47 3.95 -0.24
C ALA A 12 1.10 2.54 -0.71
N LEU A 13 1.40 1.51 0.08
CA LEU A 13 1.03 0.12 -0.22
C LEU A 13 -0.49 -0.06 -0.35
N VAL A 14 -1.28 0.56 0.55
CA VAL A 14 -2.75 0.53 0.44
C VAL A 14 -3.23 1.21 -0.84
N LEU A 15 -2.67 2.37 -1.18
CA LEU A 15 -3.02 3.10 -2.40
C LEU A 15 -2.59 2.34 -3.66
N GLU A 16 -1.47 1.60 -3.63
CA GLU A 16 -1.06 0.72 -4.73
C GLU A 16 -2.08 -0.37 -4.99
N SER A 17 -2.55 -1.08 -3.95
CA SER A 17 -3.63 -2.07 -4.10
C SER A 17 -4.88 -1.46 -4.73
N LEU A 18 -5.32 -0.29 -4.22
CA LEU A 18 -6.53 0.39 -4.71
C LEU A 18 -6.40 0.98 -6.12
N LEU A 19 -5.17 1.21 -6.60
CA LEU A 19 -4.90 1.65 -7.97
C LEU A 19 -4.86 0.49 -8.96
N SER A 20 -4.72 -0.75 -8.48
CA SER A 20 -4.54 -1.94 -9.32
C SER A 20 -5.85 -2.50 -9.90
N ALA A 21 -6.99 -2.18 -9.29
CA ALA A 21 -8.30 -2.65 -9.72
C ALA A 21 -9.39 -1.61 -9.45
N GLU A 22 -10.57 -1.83 -10.03
CA GLU A 22 -11.73 -0.94 -9.86
C GLU A 22 -12.24 -0.90 -8.41
N ARG A 23 -12.26 -2.06 -7.73
CA ARG A 23 -12.56 -2.23 -6.31
C ARG A 23 -11.77 -3.41 -5.76
N VAL A 24 -11.35 -3.35 -4.51
CA VAL A 24 -10.50 -4.37 -3.88
C VAL A 24 -11.10 -4.81 -2.55
N TRP A 25 -11.13 -6.12 -2.31
CA TRP A 25 -11.57 -6.65 -1.02
C TRP A 25 -10.57 -6.27 0.07
N GLY A 26 -11.03 -5.76 1.23
CA GLY A 26 -10.17 -5.33 2.33
C GLY A 26 -9.14 -6.38 2.78
N LEU A 27 -9.49 -7.68 2.80
CA LEU A 27 -8.53 -8.72 3.15
C LEU A 27 -7.46 -8.92 2.08
N GLN A 28 -7.79 -8.69 0.81
CA GLN A 28 -6.81 -8.73 -0.27
C GLN A 28 -5.80 -7.59 -0.12
N ILE A 29 -6.26 -6.38 0.24
CA ILE A 29 -5.36 -5.24 0.55
C ILE A 29 -4.39 -5.60 1.67
N VAL A 30 -4.87 -6.26 2.73
CA VAL A 30 -4.01 -6.74 3.84
C VAL A 30 -2.94 -7.70 3.34
N LYS A 31 -3.30 -8.66 2.49
CA LYS A 31 -2.38 -9.66 1.94
C LYS A 31 -1.34 -9.02 1.04
N GLU A 32 -1.76 -8.18 0.09
CA GLU A 32 -0.87 -7.52 -0.87
C GLU A 32 0.08 -6.53 -0.20
N ALA A 33 -0.41 -5.76 0.78
CA ALA A 33 0.43 -4.81 1.50
C ALA A 33 1.43 -5.50 2.45
N GLY A 34 1.25 -6.79 2.77
CA GLY A 34 2.12 -7.54 3.68
C GLY A 34 2.20 -6.93 5.09
N LYS A 35 1.15 -6.24 5.54
CA LYS A 35 1.06 -5.62 6.88
C LYS A 35 -0.05 -6.25 7.71
N LYS A 36 0.03 -6.07 9.02
CA LYS A 36 -1.00 -6.56 9.95
C LYS A 36 -2.33 -5.84 9.69
N PRO A 37 -3.48 -6.53 9.88
CA PRO A 37 -4.81 -5.92 9.80
C PRO A 37 -4.96 -4.62 10.61
N GLY A 38 -4.41 -4.59 11.83
CA GLY A 38 -4.43 -3.41 12.72
C GLY A 38 -3.64 -2.20 12.19
N THR A 39 -2.86 -2.37 11.12
CA THR A 39 -2.22 -1.25 10.40
C THR A 39 -3.06 -0.81 9.21
N ILE A 40 -3.64 -1.76 8.47
CA ILE A 40 -4.33 -1.50 7.21
C ILE A 40 -5.72 -0.89 7.43
N TYR A 41 -6.52 -1.45 8.34
CA TYR A 41 -7.89 -0.96 8.53
C TYR A 41 -7.96 0.49 9.04
N PRO A 42 -7.11 0.95 9.98
CA PRO A 42 -7.06 2.37 10.34
C PRO A 42 -6.60 3.30 9.22
N ILE A 43 -5.82 2.79 8.25
CA ILE A 43 -5.46 3.56 7.05
C ILE A 43 -6.68 3.68 6.13
N LEU A 44 -7.40 2.58 5.88
CA LEU A 44 -8.62 2.59 5.08
C LEU A 44 -9.67 3.53 5.67
N GLU A 45 -9.92 3.46 6.98
CA GLU A 45 -10.84 4.35 7.69
C GLU A 45 -10.47 5.82 7.53
N ARG A 46 -9.17 6.16 7.63
CA ARG A 46 -8.70 7.54 7.43
C ARG A 46 -8.85 8.01 5.98
N LEU A 47 -8.57 7.15 5.01
CA LEU A 47 -8.74 7.46 3.59
C LEU A 47 -10.22 7.67 3.26
N GLU A 48 -11.11 6.83 3.80
CA GLU A 48 -12.56 6.90 3.64
C GLU A 48 -13.10 8.20 4.28
N SER A 49 -12.72 8.48 5.52
CA SER A 49 -13.07 9.73 6.22
C SER A 49 -12.55 11.00 5.53
N SER A 50 -11.50 10.88 4.73
CA SER A 50 -10.93 11.98 3.94
C SER A 50 -11.56 12.12 2.55
N GLY A 51 -12.44 11.19 2.17
CA GLY A 51 -13.11 11.12 0.86
C GLY A 51 -12.18 10.69 -0.27
N TRP A 52 -11.15 9.90 0.03
CA TRP A 52 -10.24 9.35 -0.98
C TRP A 52 -10.73 8.00 -1.52
N ILE A 53 -11.46 7.25 -0.71
CA ILE A 53 -11.99 5.93 -1.05
C ILE A 53 -13.45 5.84 -0.60
N ASP A 54 -14.19 4.96 -1.24
CA ASP A 54 -15.51 4.54 -0.80
C ASP A 54 -15.46 3.06 -0.40
N GLY A 55 -16.08 2.73 0.74
CA GLY A 55 -16.21 1.37 1.26
C GLY A 55 -17.63 0.84 1.08
N GLU A 56 -17.77 -0.31 0.44
CA GLU A 56 -19.06 -0.96 0.19
C GLU A 56 -19.05 -2.38 0.75
N TRP A 57 -20.13 -2.76 1.43
CA TRP A 57 -20.32 -4.15 1.84
C TRP A 57 -20.87 -4.96 0.68
N ASP A 58 -20.33 -6.16 0.51
CA ASP A 58 -20.86 -7.16 -0.40
C ASP A 58 -22.33 -7.45 -0.06
N THR A 59 -23.16 -7.45 -1.10
CA THR A 59 -24.61 -7.70 -1.04
C THR A 59 -24.97 -9.07 -1.59
N GLU A 60 -23.99 -9.86 -2.06
CA GLU A 60 -24.22 -11.24 -2.48
C GLU A 60 -24.54 -12.13 -1.27
N GLU A 61 -25.82 -12.25 -0.93
CA GLU A 61 -26.33 -13.16 0.10
C GLU A 61 -26.10 -14.64 -0.25
N ALA A 62 -25.91 -14.95 -1.54
CA ALA A 62 -25.67 -16.31 -2.02
C ALA A 62 -24.30 -16.88 -1.62
N ARG A 63 -23.34 -16.03 -1.18
CA ARG A 63 -22.04 -16.52 -0.71
C ARG A 63 -22.14 -17.07 0.71
N LYS A 64 -21.65 -18.30 0.90
CA LYS A 64 -21.40 -18.84 2.24
C LYS A 64 -20.20 -18.12 2.89
N GLY A 65 -20.42 -17.49 4.04
CA GLY A 65 -19.37 -16.90 4.88
C GLY A 65 -19.63 -15.44 5.27
N PRO A 66 -18.73 -14.83 6.05
CA PRO A 66 -18.87 -13.43 6.46
C PRO A 66 -18.89 -12.48 5.26
N ARG A 67 -19.69 -11.42 5.37
CA ARG A 67 -19.76 -10.36 4.35
C ARG A 67 -18.38 -9.76 4.10
N ARG A 68 -18.06 -9.54 2.83
CA ARG A 68 -16.81 -8.87 2.43
C ARG A 68 -17.04 -7.37 2.37
N ARG A 69 -16.05 -6.58 2.76
CA ARG A 69 -16.04 -5.13 2.50
C ARG A 69 -15.06 -4.83 1.38
N TYR A 70 -15.56 -4.24 0.31
CA TYR A 70 -14.80 -3.78 -0.84
C TYR A 70 -14.51 -2.30 -0.69
N TYR A 71 -13.36 -1.88 -1.20
CA TYR A 71 -12.93 -0.50 -1.21
C TYR A 71 -12.58 -0.08 -2.62
N ARG A 72 -12.98 1.12 -3.00
CA ARG A 72 -12.69 1.69 -4.32
C ARG A 72 -12.03 3.04 -4.15
N LEU A 73 -11.07 3.35 -5.00
CA LEU A 73 -10.50 4.70 -5.04
C LEU A 73 -11.49 5.64 -5.73
N VAL A 74 -11.78 6.77 -5.09
CA VAL A 74 -12.62 7.82 -5.69
C VAL A 74 -11.90 8.37 -6.94
N PRO A 75 -12.57 8.55 -8.09
CA PRO A 75 -11.93 9.00 -9.33
C PRO A 75 -11.11 10.30 -9.17
N GLY A 76 -11.63 11.27 -8.42
CA GLY A 76 -10.93 12.53 -8.12
C GLY A 76 -9.65 12.37 -7.28
N ALA A 77 -9.52 11.27 -6.54
CA ALA A 77 -8.34 10.99 -5.72
C ALA A 77 -7.21 10.29 -6.50
N ARG A 78 -7.51 9.76 -7.68
CA ARG A 78 -6.57 8.95 -8.46
C ARG A 78 -5.26 9.67 -8.82
N PRO A 79 -5.26 10.93 -9.30
CA PRO A 79 -4.01 11.63 -9.61
C PRO A 79 -3.13 11.83 -8.37
N LEU A 80 -3.75 12.15 -7.23
CA LEU A 80 -3.03 12.36 -5.96
C LEU A 80 -2.46 11.05 -5.42
N ALA A 81 -3.22 9.95 -5.50
CA ALA A 81 -2.75 8.63 -5.10
C ALA A 81 -1.54 8.18 -5.94
N LEU A 82 -1.59 8.38 -7.26
CA LEU A 82 -0.48 8.07 -8.16
C LEU A 82 0.77 8.89 -7.82
N ALA A 83 0.61 10.20 -7.60
CA ALA A 83 1.72 11.07 -7.22
C ALA A 83 2.35 10.60 -5.91
N TYR A 84 1.52 10.28 -4.92
CA TYR A 84 1.99 9.82 -3.61
C TYR A 84 2.78 8.50 -3.70
N VAL A 85 2.23 7.51 -4.40
CA VAL A 85 2.89 6.21 -4.64
C VAL A 85 4.25 6.41 -5.33
N LYS A 86 4.30 7.23 -6.39
CA LYS A 86 5.56 7.54 -7.08
C LYS A 86 6.59 8.17 -6.14
N THR A 87 6.18 9.17 -5.35
CA THR A 87 7.08 9.82 -4.38
C THR A 87 7.60 8.83 -3.34
N GLN A 88 6.75 7.92 -2.84
CA GLN A 88 7.19 6.95 -1.84
C GLN A 88 8.16 5.93 -2.42
N ARG A 89 7.91 5.38 -3.62
CA ARG A 89 8.85 4.48 -4.31
C ARG A 89 10.21 5.13 -4.56
N ALA A 90 10.22 6.42 -4.91
CA ALA A 90 11.45 7.19 -5.10
C ALA A 90 12.24 7.39 -3.79
N LYS A 91 11.58 7.40 -2.64
CA LYS A 91 12.24 7.44 -1.33
C LYS A 91 12.81 6.08 -0.97
N ASP A 92 12.04 5.02 -1.15
CA ASP A 92 12.46 3.65 -0.82
C ASP A 92 13.70 3.23 -1.63
N THR A 93 13.76 3.60 -2.91
CA THR A 93 14.94 3.36 -3.79
C THR A 93 16.18 4.14 -3.38
N LYS A 94 16.04 5.32 -2.77
CA LYS A 94 17.17 6.13 -2.27
C LYS A 94 17.69 5.68 -0.91
N THR A 95 16.84 5.05 -0.09
CA THR A 95 17.18 4.60 1.26
C THR A 95 17.75 3.17 1.31
N ALA A 96 17.73 2.43 0.20
CA ALA A 96 18.40 1.14 0.11
C ALA A 96 19.91 1.31 0.39
N PRO A 97 20.52 0.54 1.31
CA PRO A 97 21.94 0.63 1.58
C PRO A 97 22.70 0.28 0.31
N ARG A 98 23.65 1.14 -0.08
CA ARG A 98 24.60 0.88 -1.16
C ARG A 98 25.28 -0.46 -0.85
N PRO A 99 25.26 -1.48 -1.73
CA PRO A 99 25.99 -2.71 -1.47
C PRO A 99 27.45 -2.32 -1.26
N ALA A 100 27.98 -2.61 -0.07
CA ALA A 100 29.38 -2.41 0.24
C ALA A 100 30.17 -3.12 -0.85
N ALA A 101 30.88 -2.35 -1.66
CA ALA A 101 31.70 -2.85 -2.74
C ALA A 101 32.62 -3.92 -2.15
N ALA A 102 32.39 -5.16 -2.56
CA ALA A 102 33.28 -6.28 -2.33
C ALA A 102 34.61 -5.97 -3.04
N LEU A 103 35.47 -5.24 -2.35
CA LEU A 103 36.87 -5.08 -2.67
C LEU A 103 37.61 -5.15 -1.35
N ARG A 104 38.20 -6.32 -1.10
CA ARG A 104 39.65 -6.43 -0.98
C ARG A 104 40.04 -7.91 -1.07
N THR A 105 40.56 -8.25 -2.24
CA THR A 105 41.53 -9.31 -2.43
C THR A 105 42.64 -9.17 -1.37
N ASN A 106 43.07 -10.27 -0.77
CA ASN A 106 44.49 -10.48 -0.63
C ASN A 106 44.83 -11.97 -0.75
N SER A 107 45.52 -12.25 -1.84
CA SER A 107 46.29 -13.45 -2.11
C SER A 107 47.35 -13.62 -1.02
N TRP A 108 47.33 -14.76 -0.32
CA TRP A 108 48.53 -15.29 0.33
C TRP A 108 48.96 -16.52 -0.44
N ALA A 109 50.02 -16.33 -1.22
CA ALA A 109 50.87 -17.38 -1.72
C ALA A 109 51.32 -18.26 -0.54
N GLN A 110 51.14 -19.57 -0.67
CA GLN A 110 51.80 -20.53 0.20
C GLN A 110 52.82 -21.31 -0.62
N VAL A 111 54.05 -21.25 -0.08
CA VAL A 111 55.26 -22.03 -0.35
C VAL A 111 55.00 -23.53 -0.17
#